data_AF-A0A953CYS1-F1
#
_entry.id   AF-A0A953CYS1-F1
#
_cell.length_a   1.000
_cell.length_b   1.000
_cell.length_c   1.000
_cell.angle_alpha   90.00
_cell.angle_beta   90.00
_cell.angle_gamma   90.00
#
_symmetry.space_group_name_H-M   'P 1'
#
loop_
_entity.id
_entity.type
_entity.pdbx_description
1 polymer ?
#
loop_
_entity_poly.entity_id
_entity_poly.type
_entity_poly.pdbx_seq_one_letter_code
_entity_poly.pdbx_strand_id
1 'polypeptide(L)'
;MKKFVMTAVAAMFVLGSTTTMASGNLESSLTPISAENVLNWMNCREKEPTDSVKSMTKVKDGKIVVVKCSDANKIVADAKAADEAAANE
;
A
#
# COMPACT_ATOMS: atom_id res chain seq x y z
N MET A 1 29.96 41.10 -16.85
CA MET A 1 29.90 40.31 -15.60
C MET A 1 28.47 39.97 -15.17
N LYS A 2 27.53 40.93 -15.08
CA LYS A 2 26.16 40.68 -14.59
C LYS A 2 25.34 39.67 -15.41
N LYS A 3 25.55 39.58 -16.74
CA LYS A 3 24.86 38.65 -17.64
C LYS A 3 25.31 37.19 -17.45
N PHE A 4 26.60 36.95 -17.25
CA PHE A 4 27.16 35.60 -17.03
C PHE A 4 26.70 34.98 -15.71
N VAL A 5 26.54 35.79 -14.67
CA VAL A 5 26.03 35.32 -13.37
C VAL A 5 24.57 34.84 -13.49
N MET A 6 23.74 35.57 -14.24
CA MET A 6 22.35 35.17 -14.47
C MET A 6 22.24 33.89 -15.31
N THR A 7 23.11 33.71 -16.30
CA THR A 7 23.14 32.48 -17.10
C THR A 7 23.58 31.27 -16.27
N ALA A 8 24.55 31.45 -15.36
CA ALA A 8 25.01 30.38 -14.48
C ALA A 8 23.93 29.95 -13.46
N VAL A 9 23.19 30.91 -12.89
CA VAL A 9 22.09 30.62 -11.95
C VAL A 9 20.92 29.94 -12.66
N ALA A 10 20.57 30.38 -13.87
CA ALA A 10 19.54 29.72 -14.67
C ALA A 10 19.93 28.29 -15.07
N ALA A 11 21.21 28.06 -15.42
CA ALA A 11 21.72 26.73 -15.74
C ALA A 11 21.70 25.79 -14.52
N MET A 12 22.06 26.28 -13.33
CA MET A 12 21.94 25.51 -12.08
C MET A 12 20.49 25.18 -11.73
N PHE A 13 19.53 26.08 -12.01
CA PHE A 13 18.12 25.82 -11.76
C PHE A 13 17.55 24.75 -12.70
N VAL A 14 17.91 24.78 -13.99
CA VAL A 14 17.45 23.79 -14.98
C VAL A 14 18.11 22.42 -14.77
N LEU A 15 19.39 22.38 -14.38
CA LEU A 15 20.09 21.12 -14.11
C LEU A 15 19.78 20.56 -12.71
N GLY A 16 19.54 21.42 -11.72
CA GLY A 16 19.24 21.02 -10.34
C GLY A 16 17.80 20.57 -10.09
N SER A 17 16.87 20.89 -10.98
CA SER A 17 15.45 20.51 -10.83
C SER A 17 15.10 19.13 -11.39
N THR A 18 16.04 18.44 -12.05
CA THR A 18 15.79 17.11 -12.64
C THR A 18 16.21 15.94 -11.75
N THR A 19 16.85 16.20 -10.60
CA THR A 19 17.36 15.15 -9.71
C THR A 19 16.70 15.12 -8.33
N THR A 20 15.48 15.65 -8.19
CA THR A 20 14.58 15.09 -7.17
C THR A 20 14.10 13.73 -7.68
N MET A 21 15.04 12.79 -7.80
CA MET A 21 14.73 11.38 -7.66
C MET A 21 14.17 11.30 -6.25
N ALA A 22 12.84 11.30 -6.11
CA ALA A 22 12.27 10.62 -4.97
C ALA A 22 12.84 9.22 -5.08
N SER A 23 13.89 8.93 -4.32
CA SER A 23 14.43 7.60 -4.08
C SER A 23 13.36 6.84 -3.29
N GLY A 24 12.16 6.72 -3.86
CA GLY A 24 11.19 5.73 -3.47
C GLY A 24 11.72 4.45 -4.05
N ASN A 25 12.07 3.51 -3.17
CA ASN A 25 12.32 2.13 -3.56
C ASN A 25 11.25 1.71 -4.57
N LEU A 26 11.64 1.26 -5.76
CA LEU A 26 10.69 0.83 -6.80
C LEU A 26 9.86 -0.37 -6.34
N GLU A 27 10.31 -1.03 -5.28
CA GLU A 27 9.65 -2.15 -4.64
C GLU A 27 9.05 -1.72 -3.30
N SER A 28 7.79 -2.07 -3.09
CA SER A 28 7.16 -1.88 -1.79
C SER A 28 7.77 -2.86 -0.80
N SER A 29 8.22 -2.38 0.36
CA SER A 29 8.68 -3.25 1.45
C SER A 29 7.55 -4.04 2.11
N LEU A 30 6.30 -3.78 1.73
CA LEU A 30 5.12 -4.40 2.29
C LEU A 30 4.63 -5.52 1.38
N THR A 31 4.25 -6.62 2.00
CA THR A 31 3.66 -7.78 1.35
C THR A 31 2.36 -7.35 0.65
N PRO A 32 2.21 -7.62 -0.66
CA PRO A 32 1.04 -7.19 -1.40
C PRO A 32 -0.22 -7.95 -0.93
N ILE A 33 -1.24 -7.19 -0.53
CA ILE A 33 -2.57 -7.71 -0.19
C ILE A 33 -3.59 -7.18 -1.20
N SER A 34 -4.50 -8.04 -1.66
CA SER A 34 -5.55 -7.61 -2.60
C SER A 34 -6.50 -6.59 -1.96
N ALA A 35 -7.01 -5.65 -2.76
CA ALA A 35 -7.96 -4.64 -2.29
C ALA A 35 -9.24 -5.27 -1.70
N GLU A 36 -9.70 -6.40 -2.25
CA GLU A 36 -10.82 -7.18 -1.68
C GLU A 36 -10.53 -7.57 -0.23
N ASN A 37 -9.34 -8.12 0.04
CA ASN A 37 -8.97 -8.59 1.37
C ASN A 37 -8.79 -7.43 2.34
N VAL A 38 -8.20 -6.31 1.90
CA VAL A 38 -8.08 -5.10 2.72
C VAL A 38 -9.46 -4.55 3.09
N LEU A 39 -10.39 -4.45 2.15
CA LEU A 39 -11.75 -3.97 2.42
C LEU A 39 -12.53 -4.91 3.34
N ASN A 40 -12.41 -6.23 3.14
CA ASN A 40 -13.04 -7.21 4.02
C ASN A 40 -12.45 -7.13 5.44
N TRP A 41 -11.13 -6.94 5.58
CA TRP A 41 -10.47 -6.72 6.87
C TRP A 41 -10.96 -5.43 7.53
N MET A 42 -11.06 -4.33 6.78
CA MET A 42 -11.60 -3.06 7.28
C MET A 42 -13.04 -3.20 7.79
N ASN A 43 -13.87 -3.98 7.08
CA ASN A 43 -15.25 -4.27 7.49
C ASN A 43 -15.35 -5.13 8.77
N CYS A 44 -14.26 -5.78 9.16
CA CYS A 44 -14.16 -6.63 10.34
C CYS A 44 -13.46 -5.97 11.55
N ARG A 45 -13.03 -4.71 11.46
CA ARG A 45 -12.22 -4.04 12.50
C ARG A 45 -12.88 -3.95 13.88
N GLU A 46 -14.20 -3.84 13.92
CA GLU A 46 -14.97 -3.66 15.17
C GLU A 46 -15.88 -4.87 15.46
N LYS A 47 -15.58 -6.02 14.86
CA LYS A 47 -16.40 -7.23 14.94
C LYS A 47 -15.63 -8.37 15.57
N GLU A 48 -16.36 -9.32 16.14
CA GLU A 48 -15.73 -10.49 16.74
C GLU A 48 -15.12 -11.38 15.64
N PRO A 49 -14.03 -12.11 15.91
CA PRO A 49 -13.41 -13.00 14.92
C PRO A 49 -14.37 -14.10 14.41
N THR A 50 -15.34 -14.47 15.24
CA THR A 50 -16.39 -15.44 14.93
C THR A 50 -17.49 -14.88 14.02
N ASP A 51 -17.57 -13.56 13.87
CA ASP A 51 -18.57 -12.92 13.03
C ASP A 51 -18.29 -13.13 11.55
N SER A 52 -19.36 -12.97 10.78
CA SER A 52 -19.32 -13.01 9.32
C SER A 52 -19.88 -11.72 8.74
N VAL A 53 -19.19 -11.17 7.75
CA VAL A 53 -19.58 -9.96 7.04
C VAL A 53 -19.78 -10.24 5.57
N LYS A 54 -20.59 -9.39 4.92
CA LYS A 54 -20.68 -9.40 3.47
C LYS A 54 -19.39 -8.83 2.88
N SER A 55 -18.87 -9.47 1.85
CA SER A 55 -17.77 -8.94 1.06
C SER A 55 -18.17 -7.59 0.48
N MET A 56 -17.23 -6.64 0.48
CA MET A 56 -17.49 -5.31 -0.08
C MET A 56 -17.39 -5.27 -1.61
N THR A 57 -16.83 -6.32 -2.24
CA THR A 57 -16.51 -6.30 -3.68
C THR A 57 -16.94 -7.55 -4.44
N LYS A 58 -17.24 -8.66 -3.75
CA LYS A 58 -17.43 -9.96 -4.42
C LYS A 58 -18.87 -10.44 -4.39
N VAL A 59 -19.38 -10.75 -5.57
CA VAL A 59 -20.65 -11.44 -5.80
C VAL A 59 -20.36 -12.75 -6.52
N LYS A 60 -20.95 -13.84 -6.03
CA LYS A 60 -20.86 -15.17 -6.65
C LYS A 60 -22.27 -15.74 -6.73
N ASP A 61 -22.65 -16.28 -7.90
CA ASP A 61 -23.96 -16.89 -8.12
C ASP A 61 -25.13 -15.96 -7.76
N GLY A 62 -25.00 -14.67 -8.08
CA GLY A 62 -26.00 -13.63 -7.78
C GLY A 62 -26.11 -13.24 -6.30
N LYS A 63 -25.24 -13.75 -5.43
CA LYS A 63 -25.23 -13.44 -3.99
C LYS A 63 -23.91 -12.82 -3.57
N ILE A 64 -23.97 -11.83 -2.68
CA ILE A 64 -22.77 -11.25 -2.08
C ILE A 64 -22.09 -12.32 -1.24
N VAL A 65 -20.79 -12.53 -1.48
CA VAL A 65 -20.00 -13.53 -0.75
C VAL A 65 -19.93 -13.14 0.72
N VAL A 66 -20.08 -14.10 1.62
CA VAL A 66 -19.93 -13.91 3.05
C VAL A 66 -18.52 -14.32 3.46
N VAL A 67 -17.84 -13.45 4.21
CA VAL A 67 -16.46 -13.61 4.67
C VAL A 67 -16.45 -13.67 6.18
N LYS A 68 -15.76 -14.66 6.76
CA LYS A 68 -15.54 -14.71 8.21
C LYS A 68 -14.45 -13.73 8.62
N CYS A 69 -14.65 -13.04 9.73
CA CYS A 69 -13.68 -12.06 10.20
C CYS A 69 -12.36 -12.71 10.65
N SER A 70 -12.40 -13.95 11.13
CA SER A 70 -11.19 -14.76 11.37
C SER A 70 -10.28 -14.85 10.15
N ASP A 71 -10.88 -15.06 8.98
CA ASP A 71 -10.14 -15.33 7.74
C ASP A 71 -9.55 -14.03 7.20
N ALA A 72 -10.33 -12.94 7.21
CA ALA A 72 -9.86 -11.62 6.80
C ALA A 72 -8.73 -11.11 7.72
N ASN A 73 -8.86 -11.31 9.04
CA ASN A 73 -7.82 -10.93 10.00
C ASN A 73 -6.55 -11.74 9.82
N LYS A 74 -6.67 -13.05 9.53
CA LYS A 74 -5.53 -13.92 9.28
C LYS A 74 -4.73 -13.50 8.05
N ILE A 75 -5.39 -13.16 6.93
CA ILE A 75 -4.71 -12.72 5.71
C ILE A 75 -3.81 -11.51 5.97
N VAL A 76 -4.30 -10.52 6.74
CA VAL A 76 -3.52 -9.32 7.07
C VAL A 76 -2.43 -9.62 8.11
N ALA A 77 -2.69 -10.50 9.06
CA ALA A 77 -1.69 -10.93 10.05
C ALA A 77 -0.53 -11.69 9.39
N ASP A 78 -0.82 -12.61 8.47
CA ASP A 78 0.17 -13.39 7.74
C ASP A 78 1.06 -12.47 6.88
N ALA A 79 0.47 -11.46 6.23
CA ALA A 79 1.22 -10.46 5.47
C ALA A 79 2.15 -9.61 6.36
N LYS A 80 1.68 -9.18 7.53
CA LYS A 80 2.52 -8.45 8.50
C LYS A 80 3.66 -9.32 9.05
N ALA A 81 3.39 -10.58 9.32
CA ALA A 81 4.41 -11.52 9.77
C ALA A 81 5.47 -11.76 8.69
N ALA A 82 5.08 -11.79 7.41
CA ALA A 82 6.01 -11.86 6.29
C ALA A 82 6.89 -10.60 6.18
N ASP A 83 6.30 -9.42 6.37
CA ASP A 83 7.04 -8.14 6.40
C ASP A 83 8.05 -8.10 7.56
N GLU A 84 7.65 -8.56 8.75
CA GLU A 84 8.52 -8.66 9.92
C GLU A 84 9.65 -9.67 9.70
N ALA A 85 9.38 -10.82 9.08
CA ALA A 85 10.41 -11.78 8.74
C ALA A 85 11.45 -11.18 7.77
N ALA A 86 10.98 -10.53 6.69
CA ALA A 86 11.85 -9.91 5.70
C ALA A 86 12.66 -8.71 6.23
N ALA A 87 12.18 -8.03 7.29
CA ALA A 87 12.89 -6.91 7.91
C ALA A 87 14.02 -7.33 8.86
N ASN A 88 14.08 -8.60 9.26
CA ASN A 88 15.10 -9.15 10.18
C ASN A 88 16.16 -10.01 9.46
N GLU A 89 16.09 -10.09 8.13
CA GLU A 89 17.12 -10.68 7.25
C GLU A 89 18.12 -9.63 6.76
#